data_AF-A0A9E6Y6L7-F1
#
_entry.id   AF-A0A9E6Y6L7-F1
#
_cell.length_a   1.000
_cell.length_b   1.000
_cell.length_c   1.000
_cell.angle_alpha   90.00
_cell.angle_beta   90.00
_cell.angle_gamma   90.00
#
_symmetry.space_group_name_H-M   'P 1'
#
loop_
_entity.id
_entity.type
_entity.pdbx_description
1 polymer ?
#
loop_
_entity_poly.entity_id
_entity_poly.type
_entity_poly.pdbx_seq_one_letter_code
_entity_poly.pdbx_strand_id
1 'polypeptide(L)'
;MGLRRLAALAALTVVVAALGAAAAAAQLPDPPALLGAPALPGVPALPPAPGTPTVPRGPSAFSGQAACAPQDGIVLCSGRVASFDGVPLDVNLGLPRGGARRLPLVVLTHGWGGGKYGPTDATRAGTMQDYVTRGYAVLSATARGFHGSCGTPDARLAGGPACAPGFIRLDDWRFEARDVQFLAGLLADEGTVAGTRIGVTGESYGGGVALELAALKDRISDGTSTGLTAWRSPGGRPMRIAAAAPVIPWSDLTYALMPNGRHLDFQRASRAEALSPIGVAKLSYVSGLYALGQTTGYYQPSPAATADDATKEADLDSWYARIVAGDPYDGDPTVERIADLISRFHSPYAVAQSGTGPAPVLIANGWTDDLFPVDEALRFYNRTRAAFPKTPMALHFADFGHARGQNKAADSALLRRRIGAWMDRYVKGDRDAAAPAGVTALTQTCPATAPSGGPFTAPTWAALHPGTVRFASAAPVTVVGGAGDPESSQKFDPIAGGGACAQADTTDGPGTASYRLPAATGRGYTLLGSPTITAHLAVQGVGSQLAMRLVDVAPDGRTETLIARGVLRPAEGRQTFQLHPGAWRFAAGHVPKLELLGQDAPYARPSNGAFTVTVSGLKLELPVREVSPTG
;
A
#
# COMPACT_ATOMS: atom_id res chain seq x y z
N MET A 1 9.40 33.03 -19.73
CA MET A 1 9.38 31.54 -19.72
C MET A 1 10.40 30.88 -18.77
N GLY A 2 11.35 31.60 -18.14
CA GLY A 2 12.38 30.99 -17.28
C GLY A 2 12.06 30.79 -15.79
N LEU A 3 11.20 31.61 -15.17
CA LEU A 3 10.97 31.56 -13.71
C LEU A 3 10.00 30.46 -13.25
N ARG A 4 9.09 29.96 -14.09
CA ARG A 4 8.14 28.89 -13.71
C ARG A 4 8.79 27.50 -13.61
N ARG A 5 9.94 27.27 -14.24
CA ARG A 5 10.70 26.00 -14.14
C ARG A 5 11.53 25.92 -12.85
N LEU A 6 11.99 27.04 -12.32
CA LEU A 6 12.76 27.09 -11.06
C LEU A 6 11.89 26.86 -9.83
N ALA A 7 10.63 27.33 -9.83
CA ALA A 7 9.67 27.05 -8.77
C ALA A 7 9.28 25.56 -8.71
N ALA A 8 9.16 24.90 -9.87
CA ALA A 8 8.87 23.47 -9.95
C ALA A 8 10.04 22.60 -9.45
N LEU A 9 11.29 22.99 -9.71
CA LEU A 9 12.46 22.29 -9.16
C LEU A 9 12.58 22.47 -7.63
N ALA A 10 12.35 23.68 -7.11
CA ALA A 10 12.45 23.93 -5.67
C ALA A 10 11.36 23.20 -4.86
N ALA A 11 10.14 23.08 -5.40
CA ALA A 11 9.08 22.26 -4.81
C ALA A 11 9.42 20.75 -4.84
N LEU A 12 10.08 20.28 -5.91
CA LEU A 12 10.52 18.88 -6.03
C LEU A 12 11.59 18.52 -5.00
N THR A 13 12.53 19.42 -4.71
CA THR A 13 13.59 19.18 -3.71
C THR A 13 13.03 19.06 -2.28
N VAL A 14 11.99 19.83 -1.95
CA VAL A 14 11.30 19.74 -0.63
C VAL A 14 10.49 18.45 -0.51
N VAL A 15 9.86 17.98 -1.60
CA VAL A 15 9.12 16.70 -1.64
C VAL A 15 10.05 15.49 -1.50
N VAL A 16 11.22 15.50 -2.12
CA VAL A 16 12.24 14.43 -1.99
C VAL A 16 12.77 14.35 -0.56
N ALA A 17 12.97 15.49 0.13
CA ALA A 17 13.39 15.51 1.52
C ALA A 17 12.33 14.97 2.50
N ALA A 18 11.03 15.24 2.25
CA ALA A 18 9.93 14.74 3.07
C ALA A 18 9.70 13.22 2.91
N LEU A 19 9.81 12.69 1.68
CA LEU A 19 9.74 11.25 1.42
C LEU A 19 10.98 10.51 1.95
N GLY A 20 12.15 11.13 1.88
CA GLY A 20 13.37 10.63 2.52
C GLY A 20 13.25 10.59 4.05
N ALA A 21 12.66 11.60 4.68
CA ALA A 21 12.50 11.65 6.14
C ALA A 21 11.47 10.64 6.68
N ALA A 22 10.44 10.28 5.91
CA ALA A 22 9.52 9.20 6.27
C ALA A 22 10.15 7.80 6.15
N ALA A 23 11.20 7.65 5.34
CA ALA A 23 11.98 6.42 5.19
C ALA A 23 13.26 6.37 6.05
N ALA A 24 13.71 7.51 6.58
CA ALA A 24 15.02 7.65 7.25
C ALA A 24 14.93 7.90 8.76
N ALA A 25 14.10 7.13 9.47
CA ALA A 25 14.29 6.93 10.91
C ALA A 25 15.27 5.76 11.16
N ALA A 26 16.50 5.86 10.63
CA ALA A 26 17.66 5.07 11.01
C ALA A 26 18.93 5.71 10.43
N GLN A 27 19.61 6.56 11.23
CA GLN A 27 20.89 7.16 10.86
C GLN A 27 22.02 6.12 10.84
N LEU A 28 22.79 6.10 9.74
CA LEU A 28 24.14 5.52 9.70
C LEU A 28 25.16 6.65 9.49
N PRO A 29 26.36 6.58 10.11
CA PRO A 29 27.37 7.64 10.05
C PRO A 29 28.19 7.63 8.75
N ASP A 30 28.64 8.82 8.35
CA ASP A 30 29.51 9.07 7.19
C ASP A 30 30.89 8.37 7.32
N PRO A 31 31.47 7.87 6.21
CA PRO A 31 32.87 7.41 6.20
C PRO A 31 33.85 8.59 6.07
N PRO A 32 35.08 8.47 6.61
CA PRO A 32 36.05 9.57 6.57
C PRO A 32 36.70 9.71 5.19
N ALA A 33 36.99 10.95 4.83
CA ALA A 33 37.82 11.31 3.69
C ALA A 33 39.26 10.80 3.87
N LEU A 34 39.84 10.20 2.83
CA LEU A 34 41.27 9.93 2.74
C LEU A 34 41.87 10.65 1.53
N LEU A 35 42.82 11.52 1.85
CA LEU A 35 43.68 12.30 0.98
C LEU A 35 44.67 11.40 0.23
N GLY A 36 44.99 11.76 -1.01
CA GLY A 36 45.87 11.01 -1.90
C GLY A 36 47.37 11.16 -1.64
N ALA A 37 48.15 10.29 -2.28
CA ALA A 37 49.51 10.48 -2.81
C ALA A 37 49.93 9.20 -3.60
N PRO A 38 51.10 9.12 -4.26
CA PRO A 38 51.27 9.30 -5.70
C PRO A 38 51.74 8.02 -6.45
N ALA A 39 51.79 8.11 -7.78
CA ALA A 39 52.26 7.06 -8.69
C ALA A 39 53.79 6.91 -8.72
N LEU A 40 54.28 5.66 -8.77
CA LEU A 40 55.62 5.27 -9.26
C LEU A 40 55.61 3.83 -9.85
N PRO A 41 56.60 3.46 -10.69
CA PRO A 41 56.40 2.62 -11.89
C PRO A 41 56.87 1.16 -11.77
N GLY A 42 56.36 0.33 -12.71
CA GLY A 42 57.06 -0.76 -13.41
C GLY A 42 57.67 -1.92 -12.60
N VAL A 43 56.98 -3.07 -12.56
CA VAL A 43 57.52 -4.36 -12.08
C VAL A 43 57.21 -5.45 -13.14
N PRO A 44 58.17 -6.34 -13.49
CA PRO A 44 58.09 -7.19 -14.69
C PRO A 44 57.18 -8.41 -14.53
N ALA A 45 56.85 -9.02 -15.68
CA ALA A 45 55.95 -10.16 -15.81
C ALA A 45 56.42 -11.42 -15.05
N LEU A 46 55.51 -12.02 -14.27
CA LEU A 46 55.68 -13.34 -13.65
C LEU A 46 55.23 -14.48 -14.61
N PRO A 47 55.83 -15.68 -14.49
CA PRO A 47 55.48 -16.87 -15.30
C PRO A 47 54.08 -17.42 -14.96
N PRO A 48 53.48 -18.26 -15.83
CA PRO A 48 52.11 -18.74 -15.67
C PRO A 48 51.95 -19.58 -14.39
N ALA A 49 50.92 -19.25 -13.60
CA ALA A 49 50.58 -19.98 -12.39
C ALA A 49 49.98 -21.37 -12.72
N PRO A 50 50.26 -22.41 -11.90
CA PRO A 50 49.63 -23.72 -12.01
C PRO A 50 48.11 -23.62 -11.75
N GLY A 51 47.37 -24.60 -12.27
CA GLY A 51 45.90 -24.64 -12.28
C GLY A 51 45.24 -24.17 -10.99
N THR A 52 44.20 -23.36 -11.14
CA THR A 52 43.40 -22.83 -10.04
C THR A 52 42.97 -23.97 -9.12
N PRO A 53 43.36 -23.96 -7.83
CA PRO A 53 42.80 -24.90 -6.88
C PRO A 53 41.29 -24.69 -6.85
N THR A 54 40.52 -25.76 -6.99
CA THR A 54 39.09 -25.75 -6.68
C THR A 54 38.92 -25.31 -5.24
N VAL A 55 38.64 -24.02 -5.03
CA VAL A 55 38.21 -23.50 -3.73
C VAL A 55 36.98 -24.30 -3.34
N PRO A 56 36.95 -24.96 -2.16
CA PRO A 56 35.75 -25.62 -1.68
C PRO A 56 34.62 -24.60 -1.72
N ARG A 57 33.58 -24.84 -2.55
CA ARG A 57 32.41 -23.97 -2.56
C ARG A 57 31.83 -23.98 -1.15
N GLY A 58 31.86 -22.83 -0.48
CA GLY A 58 31.24 -22.65 0.82
C GLY A 58 29.74 -22.99 0.76
N PRO A 59 29.07 -23.10 1.93
CA PRO A 59 27.64 -23.34 1.98
C PRO A 59 26.91 -22.26 1.16
N SER A 60 25.93 -22.68 0.37
CA SER A 60 25.19 -21.81 -0.54
C SER A 60 23.74 -22.25 -0.66
N ALA A 61 22.89 -21.32 -1.09
CA ALA A 61 21.48 -21.54 -1.41
C ALA A 61 21.22 -21.14 -2.87
N PHE A 62 20.02 -21.44 -3.38
CA PHE A 62 19.62 -21.12 -4.76
C PHE A 62 20.58 -21.72 -5.80
N SER A 63 20.94 -22.99 -5.57
CA SER A 63 21.82 -23.79 -6.43
C SER A 63 23.20 -23.16 -6.61
N GLY A 64 23.69 -22.49 -5.56
CA GLY A 64 25.01 -21.87 -5.54
C GLY A 64 25.03 -20.37 -5.82
N GLN A 65 23.88 -19.76 -6.09
CA GLN A 65 23.78 -18.33 -6.45
C GLN A 65 23.81 -17.38 -5.25
N ALA A 66 23.55 -17.88 -4.03
CA ALA A 66 23.67 -17.10 -2.80
C ALA A 66 24.66 -17.76 -1.85
N ALA A 67 25.68 -17.00 -1.41
CA ALA A 67 26.68 -17.46 -0.46
C ALA A 67 26.12 -17.36 0.96
N CYS A 68 26.33 -18.39 1.78
CA CYS A 68 25.82 -18.46 3.14
C CYS A 68 26.92 -18.27 4.19
N ALA A 69 26.65 -17.46 5.21
CA ALA A 69 27.53 -17.28 6.36
C ALA A 69 26.71 -17.14 7.66
N PRO A 70 27.25 -17.54 8.82
CA PRO A 70 26.67 -17.18 10.10
C PRO A 70 26.67 -15.65 10.28
N GLN A 71 25.53 -15.08 10.63
CA GLN A 71 25.38 -13.65 10.89
C GLN A 71 24.22 -13.44 11.87
N ASP A 72 24.37 -12.55 12.85
CA ASP A 72 23.30 -12.13 13.78
C ASP A 72 22.48 -13.30 14.37
N GLY A 73 23.15 -14.37 14.82
CA GLY A 73 22.44 -15.50 15.44
C GLY A 73 21.86 -16.53 14.46
N ILE A 74 21.87 -16.26 13.15
CA ILE A 74 21.28 -17.09 12.10
C ILE A 74 22.34 -17.49 11.05
N VAL A 75 21.95 -18.26 10.03
CA VAL A 75 22.70 -18.39 8.77
C VAL A 75 22.02 -17.48 7.75
N LEU A 76 22.75 -16.49 7.24
CA LEU A 76 22.27 -15.61 6.18
C LEU A 76 22.92 -16.03 4.86
N CYS A 77 22.10 -16.30 3.85
CA CYS A 77 22.53 -16.47 2.48
C CYS A 77 22.17 -15.23 1.66
N SER A 78 23.15 -14.62 1.00
CA SER A 78 22.93 -13.42 0.18
C SER A 78 23.56 -13.56 -1.20
N GLY A 79 22.91 -13.00 -2.22
CA GLY A 79 23.40 -13.05 -3.59
C GLY A 79 22.38 -12.58 -4.61
N ARG A 80 22.76 -12.67 -5.89
CA ARG A 80 21.88 -12.39 -7.03
C ARG A 80 21.42 -13.71 -7.64
N VAL A 81 20.12 -13.94 -7.62
CA VAL A 81 19.50 -15.19 -8.09
C VAL A 81 18.70 -14.88 -9.35
N ALA A 82 19.00 -15.58 -10.44
CA ALA A 82 18.23 -15.48 -11.67
C ALA A 82 16.77 -15.94 -11.43
N SER A 83 15.81 -15.10 -11.80
CA SER A 83 14.39 -15.43 -11.79
C SER A 83 13.98 -16.26 -13.02
N PHE A 84 12.69 -16.52 -13.17
CA PHE A 84 12.11 -17.33 -14.24
C PHE A 84 12.40 -16.81 -15.65
N ASP A 85 12.63 -15.50 -15.80
CA ASP A 85 12.97 -14.81 -17.05
C ASP A 85 14.45 -14.42 -17.13
N GLY A 86 15.27 -14.91 -16.20
CA GLY A 86 16.70 -14.63 -16.13
C GLY A 86 17.07 -13.33 -15.42
N VAL A 87 16.13 -12.47 -15.03
CA VAL A 87 16.43 -11.23 -14.30
C VAL A 87 17.12 -11.58 -12.97
N PRO A 88 18.31 -11.02 -12.67
CA PRO A 88 18.99 -11.25 -11.41
C PRO A 88 18.28 -10.47 -10.29
N LEU A 89 17.73 -11.20 -9.33
CA LEU A 89 17.11 -10.64 -8.13
C LEU A 89 18.08 -10.68 -6.96
N ASP A 90 18.24 -9.55 -6.29
CA ASP A 90 19.06 -9.41 -5.10
C ASP A 90 18.31 -9.93 -3.86
N VAL A 91 18.81 -10.99 -3.24
CA VAL A 91 18.09 -11.75 -2.20
C VAL A 91 18.87 -11.90 -0.91
N ASN A 92 18.12 -12.03 0.19
CA ASN A 92 18.54 -12.52 1.48
C ASN A 92 17.67 -13.71 1.88
N LEU A 93 18.30 -14.79 2.35
CA LEU A 93 17.64 -15.95 2.92
C LEU A 93 18.20 -16.20 4.32
N GLY A 94 17.36 -16.04 5.34
CA GLY A 94 17.67 -16.40 6.72
C GLY A 94 17.28 -17.85 7.00
N LEU A 95 18.20 -18.62 7.60
CA LEU A 95 18.03 -20.02 7.96
C LEU A 95 18.42 -20.27 9.43
N PRO A 96 17.73 -21.19 10.12
CA PRO A 96 18.18 -21.67 11.42
C PRO A 96 19.56 -22.33 11.33
N ARG A 97 20.34 -22.25 12.40
CA ARG A 97 21.59 -23.01 12.51
C ARG A 97 21.31 -24.51 12.53
N GLY A 98 22.23 -25.32 12.01
CA GLY A 98 22.15 -26.78 12.05
C GLY A 98 21.53 -27.47 10.83
N GLY A 99 21.25 -26.73 9.73
CA GLY A 99 20.93 -27.35 8.43
C GLY A 99 19.57 -28.03 8.35
N ALA A 100 18.56 -27.50 9.04
CA ALA A 100 17.18 -27.99 8.98
C ALA A 100 16.63 -27.96 7.54
N ARG A 101 15.81 -28.96 7.20
CA ARG A 101 15.21 -29.15 5.87
C ARG A 101 13.69 -29.05 5.93
N ARG A 102 13.08 -28.75 4.78
CA ARG A 102 11.62 -28.62 4.60
C ARG A 102 10.98 -27.66 5.59
N LEU A 103 11.66 -26.56 5.89
CA LEU A 103 11.19 -25.52 6.79
C LEU A 103 9.91 -24.85 6.27
N PRO A 104 8.99 -24.40 7.15
CA PRO A 104 7.99 -23.42 6.74
C PRO A 104 8.72 -22.13 6.32
N LEU A 105 8.26 -21.51 5.24
CA LEU A 105 8.84 -20.29 4.69
C LEU A 105 7.99 -19.08 5.06
N VAL A 106 8.61 -17.98 5.48
CA VAL A 106 8.01 -16.65 5.46
C VAL A 106 8.75 -15.79 4.44
N VAL A 107 8.00 -15.15 3.54
CA VAL A 107 8.55 -14.16 2.61
C VAL A 107 8.24 -12.76 3.15
N LEU A 108 9.28 -11.95 3.32
CA LEU A 108 9.21 -10.52 3.68
C LEU A 108 9.44 -9.68 2.43
N THR A 109 8.38 -9.04 1.95
CA THR A 109 8.37 -8.19 0.75
C THR A 109 8.41 -6.71 1.16
N HIS A 110 9.15 -5.89 0.40
CA HIS A 110 9.43 -4.50 0.78
C HIS A 110 8.44 -3.50 0.15
N GLY A 111 8.30 -2.34 0.79
CA GLY A 111 7.53 -1.20 0.25
C GLY A 111 8.20 -0.51 -0.94
N TRP A 112 7.47 0.39 -1.60
CA TRP A 112 7.94 1.11 -2.77
C TRP A 112 9.24 1.88 -2.49
N GLY A 113 10.23 1.72 -3.36
CA GLY A 113 11.57 2.32 -3.21
C GLY A 113 12.47 1.66 -2.17
N GLY A 114 11.96 0.67 -1.42
CA GLY A 114 12.76 -0.17 -0.51
C GLY A 114 13.54 -1.28 -1.23
N GLY A 115 14.17 -2.15 -0.45
CA GLY A 115 14.88 -3.34 -0.94
C GLY A 115 14.77 -4.50 0.06
N LYS A 116 15.51 -5.59 -0.20
CA LYS A 116 15.57 -6.76 0.68
C LYS A 116 15.90 -6.38 2.14
N TYR A 117 15.33 -7.10 3.09
CA TYR A 117 15.60 -6.95 4.51
C TYR A 117 16.80 -7.80 4.96
N GLY A 118 17.65 -7.22 5.81
CA GLY A 118 18.67 -7.90 6.58
C GLY A 118 18.10 -8.61 7.83
N PRO A 119 18.96 -9.31 8.60
CA PRO A 119 18.54 -10.10 9.77
C PRO A 119 17.75 -9.29 10.80
N THR A 120 18.19 -8.07 11.11
CA THR A 120 17.68 -7.24 12.21
C THR A 120 16.77 -6.09 11.75
N ASP A 121 16.51 -5.97 10.45
CA ASP A 121 15.71 -4.87 9.92
C ASP A 121 14.26 -4.98 10.43
N ALA A 122 13.82 -3.96 11.15
CA ALA A 122 12.51 -3.96 11.77
C ALA A 122 11.42 -3.68 10.73
N THR A 123 10.42 -4.56 10.69
CA THR A 123 9.19 -4.35 9.91
C THR A 123 7.96 -4.39 10.82
N ARG A 124 6.79 -4.00 10.30
CA ARG A 124 5.50 -4.21 11.00
C ARG A 124 5.16 -5.70 11.18
N ALA A 125 5.77 -6.59 10.40
CA ALA A 125 5.63 -8.04 10.51
C ALA A 125 6.67 -8.71 11.42
N GLY A 126 7.70 -7.98 11.87
CA GLY A 126 8.85 -8.50 12.63
C GLY A 126 10.12 -8.57 11.80
N THR A 127 11.22 -8.99 12.41
CA THR A 127 12.52 -9.11 11.72
C THR A 127 12.68 -10.49 11.08
N MET A 128 13.63 -10.62 10.16
CA MET A 128 14.04 -11.92 9.64
C MET A 128 14.52 -12.84 10.78
N GLN A 129 15.34 -12.32 11.69
CA GLN A 129 15.85 -13.05 12.85
C GLN A 129 14.73 -13.56 13.77
N ASP A 130 13.67 -12.78 14.00
CA ASP A 130 12.53 -13.18 14.82
C ASP A 130 11.85 -14.44 14.27
N TYR A 131 11.61 -14.47 12.96
CA TYR A 131 11.00 -15.63 12.30
C TYR A 131 11.96 -16.82 12.24
N VAL A 132 13.24 -16.62 11.96
CA VAL A 132 14.22 -17.71 11.96
C VAL A 132 14.32 -18.36 13.34
N THR A 133 14.35 -17.57 14.41
CA THR A 133 14.37 -18.06 15.80
C THR A 133 13.11 -18.86 16.14
N ARG A 134 11.99 -18.51 15.50
CA ARG A 134 10.73 -19.25 15.60
C ARG A 134 10.69 -20.50 14.72
N GLY A 135 11.76 -20.87 14.01
CA GLY A 135 11.85 -22.09 13.22
C GLY A 135 11.37 -21.97 11.77
N TYR A 136 11.34 -20.76 11.22
CA TYR A 136 11.08 -20.52 9.79
C TYR A 136 12.38 -20.42 8.99
N ALA A 137 12.32 -20.75 7.70
CA ALA A 137 13.18 -20.10 6.71
C ALA A 137 12.55 -18.75 6.36
N VAL A 138 13.36 -17.74 6.07
CA VAL A 138 12.85 -16.40 5.75
C VAL A 138 13.50 -15.86 4.49
N LEU A 139 12.70 -15.60 3.47
CA LEU A 139 13.15 -15.00 2.21
C LEU A 139 12.80 -13.51 2.21
N SER A 140 13.76 -12.67 1.85
CA SER A 140 13.49 -11.30 1.41
C SER A 140 14.24 -11.03 0.12
N ALA A 141 13.53 -10.51 -0.88
CA ALA A 141 14.11 -10.18 -2.17
C ALA A 141 13.81 -8.70 -2.48
N THR A 142 14.79 -8.02 -3.07
CA THR A 142 14.57 -6.74 -3.72
C THR A 142 13.75 -7.00 -4.98
N ALA A 143 12.58 -6.40 -5.10
CA ALA A 143 11.71 -6.50 -6.26
C ALA A 143 12.46 -6.03 -7.52
N ARG A 144 12.13 -6.62 -8.68
CA ARG A 144 12.76 -6.26 -9.96
C ARG A 144 12.65 -4.76 -10.23
N GLY A 145 13.69 -4.22 -10.84
CA GLY A 145 13.77 -2.78 -11.12
C GLY A 145 14.15 -1.92 -9.93
N PHE A 146 14.29 -2.46 -8.71
CA PHE A 146 14.79 -1.72 -7.54
C PHE A 146 16.22 -2.13 -7.19
N HIS A 147 17.02 -1.16 -6.72
CA HIS A 147 18.37 -1.35 -6.17
C HIS A 147 19.21 -2.43 -6.87
N GLY A 148 19.57 -3.49 -6.13
CA GLY A 148 20.40 -4.60 -6.60
C GLY A 148 19.74 -5.53 -7.63
N SER A 149 18.43 -5.42 -7.83
CA SER A 149 17.64 -6.19 -8.80
C SER A 149 17.43 -5.40 -10.09
N CYS A 150 18.54 -4.98 -10.70
CA CYS A 150 18.59 -4.15 -11.93
C CYS A 150 18.07 -2.70 -11.78
N GLY A 151 17.90 -2.19 -10.56
CA GLY A 151 17.45 -0.80 -10.35
C GLY A 151 18.56 0.24 -10.50
N THR A 152 19.79 -0.05 -10.04
CA THR A 152 20.91 0.90 -10.17
C THR A 152 21.65 0.74 -11.51
N PRO A 153 22.38 1.78 -11.99
CA PRO A 153 23.31 1.64 -13.11
C PRO A 153 24.32 0.51 -12.91
N ASP A 154 24.90 0.38 -11.72
CA ASP A 154 25.88 -0.68 -11.40
C ASP A 154 25.27 -2.08 -11.41
N ALA A 155 24.04 -2.23 -10.89
CA ALA A 155 23.32 -3.50 -10.94
C ALA A 155 23.05 -3.92 -12.38
N ARG A 156 22.66 -2.97 -13.25
CA ARG A 156 22.43 -3.22 -14.68
C ARG A 156 23.72 -3.52 -15.43
N LEU A 157 24.80 -2.80 -15.15
CA LEU A 157 26.11 -3.09 -15.73
C LEU A 157 26.58 -4.50 -15.35
N ALA A 158 26.44 -4.88 -14.09
CA ALA A 158 26.84 -6.19 -13.61
C ALA A 158 25.92 -7.33 -14.09
N GLY A 159 24.62 -7.07 -14.27
CA GLY A 159 23.66 -8.03 -14.82
C GLY A 159 23.69 -8.15 -16.34
N GLY A 160 24.23 -7.16 -17.05
CA GLY A 160 24.35 -7.15 -18.50
C GLY A 160 22.99 -7.35 -19.20
N PRO A 161 22.92 -8.15 -20.29
CA PRO A 161 21.68 -8.39 -21.02
C PRO A 161 20.53 -8.96 -20.17
N ALA A 162 20.83 -9.66 -19.08
CA ALA A 162 19.81 -10.22 -18.19
C ALA A 162 18.99 -9.15 -17.46
N CYS A 163 19.50 -7.91 -17.37
CA CYS A 163 18.75 -6.79 -16.82
C CYS A 163 17.87 -6.06 -17.83
N ALA A 164 17.84 -6.45 -19.10
CA ALA A 164 17.00 -5.79 -20.10
C ALA A 164 15.49 -5.77 -19.73
N PRO A 165 14.88 -6.86 -19.18
CA PRO A 165 13.52 -6.83 -18.66
C PRO A 165 13.43 -6.46 -17.17
N GLY A 166 14.55 -6.09 -16.53
CA GLY A 166 14.68 -5.82 -15.10
C GLY A 166 14.34 -4.38 -14.71
N PHE A 167 13.15 -3.91 -15.10
CA PHE A 167 12.60 -2.62 -14.70
C PHE A 167 11.35 -2.81 -13.84
N ILE A 168 10.93 -1.75 -13.17
CA ILE A 168 9.75 -1.74 -12.29
C ILE A 168 8.50 -2.02 -13.14
N ARG A 169 7.71 -3.01 -12.74
CA ARG A 169 6.41 -3.32 -13.37
C ARG A 169 5.22 -2.93 -12.50
N LEU A 170 5.43 -2.25 -11.38
CA LEU A 170 4.36 -1.77 -10.48
C LEU A 170 3.53 -2.93 -9.92
N ASP A 171 4.18 -3.99 -9.42
CA ASP A 171 3.57 -5.20 -8.87
C ASP A 171 2.59 -5.81 -9.87
N ASP A 172 3.07 -6.02 -11.09
CA ASP A 172 2.34 -6.82 -12.04
C ASP A 172 2.45 -8.29 -11.60
N TRP A 173 1.33 -8.91 -11.22
CA TRP A 173 1.38 -10.28 -10.69
C TRP A 173 1.89 -11.31 -11.71
N ARG A 174 2.01 -10.96 -12.99
CA ARG A 174 2.67 -11.77 -14.02
C ARG A 174 4.19 -11.82 -13.84
N PHE A 175 4.78 -10.86 -13.11
CA PHE A 175 6.21 -10.66 -12.90
C PHE A 175 6.60 -10.66 -11.42
N GLU A 176 6.28 -9.65 -10.60
CA GLU A 176 6.78 -9.54 -9.22
C GLU A 176 6.25 -10.66 -8.30
N ALA A 177 4.95 -10.99 -8.37
CA ALA A 177 4.42 -12.14 -7.64
C ALA A 177 5.06 -13.45 -8.14
N ARG A 178 5.30 -13.55 -9.45
CA ARG A 178 5.94 -14.71 -10.08
C ARG A 178 7.41 -14.86 -9.69
N ASP A 179 8.13 -13.77 -9.46
CA ASP A 179 9.49 -13.74 -8.93
C ASP A 179 9.53 -14.40 -7.54
N VAL A 180 8.62 -14.00 -6.65
CA VAL A 180 8.49 -14.60 -5.32
C VAL A 180 8.16 -16.10 -5.42
N GLN A 181 7.23 -16.46 -6.30
CA GLN A 181 6.85 -17.86 -6.54
C GLN A 181 8.02 -18.69 -7.08
N PHE A 182 8.83 -18.13 -7.97
CA PHE A 182 9.98 -18.81 -8.54
C PHE A 182 11.08 -19.03 -7.51
N LEU A 183 11.46 -17.99 -6.76
CA LEU A 183 12.46 -18.08 -5.69
C LEU A 183 12.05 -19.09 -4.61
N ALA A 184 10.78 -19.08 -4.17
CA ALA A 184 10.27 -20.08 -3.24
C ALA A 184 10.27 -21.50 -3.84
N GLY A 185 10.03 -21.62 -5.15
CA GLY A 185 10.13 -22.88 -5.90
C GLY A 185 11.53 -23.47 -5.88
N LEU A 186 12.57 -22.66 -6.12
CA LEU A 186 13.96 -23.09 -6.06
C LEU A 186 14.31 -23.67 -4.67
N LEU A 187 13.91 -22.98 -3.60
CA LEU A 187 14.14 -23.44 -2.23
C LEU A 187 13.38 -24.73 -1.91
N ALA A 188 12.17 -24.90 -2.45
CA ALA A 188 11.40 -26.12 -2.30
C ALA A 188 12.07 -27.28 -3.05
N ASP A 189 12.69 -26.98 -4.21
CA ASP A 189 13.36 -27.99 -5.01
C ASP A 189 14.65 -28.51 -4.38
N GLU A 190 15.39 -27.63 -3.73
CA GLU A 190 16.56 -27.94 -2.89
C GLU A 190 16.18 -28.74 -1.64
N GLY A 191 14.90 -28.75 -1.26
CA GLY A 191 14.41 -29.34 -0.03
C GLY A 191 14.68 -28.49 1.22
N THR A 192 15.10 -27.23 1.04
CA THR A 192 15.28 -26.24 2.12
C THR A 192 13.94 -25.90 2.76
N VAL A 193 12.91 -25.66 1.95
CA VAL A 193 11.56 -25.29 2.43
C VAL A 193 10.49 -26.30 1.99
N ALA A 194 9.37 -26.32 2.70
CA ALA A 194 8.19 -27.06 2.28
C ALA A 194 7.33 -26.18 1.37
N GLY A 195 7.22 -26.54 0.08
CA GLY A 195 6.53 -25.75 -0.94
C GLY A 195 5.04 -25.45 -0.69
N THR A 196 4.40 -26.15 0.24
CA THR A 196 2.99 -25.94 0.62
C THR A 196 2.81 -25.25 1.98
N ARG A 197 3.91 -24.80 2.61
CA ARG A 197 3.95 -24.08 3.90
C ARG A 197 4.64 -22.73 3.72
N ILE A 198 4.10 -21.90 2.84
CA ILE A 198 4.65 -20.57 2.52
C ILE A 198 3.72 -19.49 3.05
N GLY A 199 4.24 -18.65 3.94
CA GLY A 199 3.64 -17.41 4.40
C GLY A 199 4.21 -16.21 3.65
N VAL A 200 3.39 -15.22 3.35
CA VAL A 200 3.83 -13.96 2.70
C VAL A 200 3.32 -12.77 3.49
N THR A 201 4.18 -11.78 3.69
CA THR A 201 3.84 -10.52 4.36
C THR A 201 4.73 -9.41 3.81
N GLY A 202 4.24 -8.20 3.95
CA GLY A 202 4.91 -7.01 3.49
C GLY A 202 4.06 -5.79 3.76
N GLU A 203 4.66 -4.63 3.55
CA GLU A 203 4.01 -3.34 3.76
C GLU A 203 3.91 -2.57 2.46
N SER A 204 2.82 -1.83 2.26
CA SER A 204 2.65 -0.94 1.12
C SER A 204 2.72 -1.73 -0.19
N TYR A 205 3.68 -1.47 -1.05
CA TYR A 205 4.04 -2.28 -2.21
C TYR A 205 4.17 -3.78 -1.87
N GLY A 206 4.97 -4.10 -0.85
CA GLY A 206 5.06 -5.46 -0.30
C GLY A 206 3.72 -6.01 0.21
N GLY A 207 2.84 -5.14 0.70
CA GLY A 207 1.47 -5.49 1.07
C GLY A 207 0.63 -5.89 -0.15
N GLY A 208 0.75 -5.13 -1.25
CA GLY A 208 0.13 -5.40 -2.54
C GLY A 208 0.47 -6.78 -3.06
N VAL A 209 1.76 -7.05 -3.34
CA VAL A 209 2.21 -8.37 -3.82
C VAL A 209 1.87 -9.51 -2.84
N ALA A 210 1.89 -9.27 -1.51
CA ALA A 210 1.47 -10.28 -0.55
C ALA A 210 -0.04 -10.62 -0.68
N LEU A 211 -0.89 -9.64 -0.99
CA LEU A 211 -2.31 -9.86 -1.24
C LEU A 211 -2.55 -10.50 -2.62
N GLU A 212 -1.75 -10.18 -3.64
CA GLU A 212 -1.75 -10.87 -4.93
C GLU A 212 -1.42 -12.36 -4.77
N LEU A 213 -0.34 -12.67 -4.06
CA LEU A 213 0.07 -14.03 -3.75
C LEU A 213 -1.00 -14.78 -2.95
N ALA A 214 -1.71 -14.10 -2.05
CA ALA A 214 -2.85 -14.69 -1.36
C ALA A 214 -4.01 -15.03 -2.30
N ALA A 215 -4.30 -14.14 -3.26
CA ALA A 215 -5.35 -14.34 -4.27
C ALA A 215 -4.98 -15.45 -5.26
N LEU A 216 -3.73 -15.50 -5.70
CA LEU A 216 -3.17 -16.57 -6.55
C LEU A 216 -3.19 -17.92 -5.84
N LYS A 217 -2.79 -17.94 -4.55
CA LYS A 217 -2.76 -19.09 -3.63
C LYS A 217 -1.87 -20.23 -4.10
N ASP A 218 -2.40 -21.08 -4.97
CA ASP A 218 -1.77 -22.29 -5.52
C ASP A 218 -1.71 -22.24 -7.06
N ARG A 219 -1.78 -21.02 -7.61
CA ARG A 219 -1.79 -20.76 -9.04
C ARG A 219 -0.73 -19.75 -9.43
N ILE A 220 -0.29 -19.79 -10.68
CA ILE A 220 0.78 -18.95 -11.23
C ILE A 220 0.37 -18.46 -12.62
N SER A 221 0.84 -17.26 -12.98
CA SER A 221 0.69 -16.69 -14.32
C SER A 221 1.49 -17.45 -15.38
N ASP A 222 0.98 -17.50 -16.60
CA ASP A 222 1.77 -17.86 -17.78
C ASP A 222 2.71 -16.71 -18.24
N GLY A 223 2.44 -15.48 -17.81
CA GLY A 223 3.21 -14.28 -18.11
C GLY A 223 2.63 -13.43 -19.25
N THR A 224 1.52 -13.81 -19.87
CA THR A 224 1.00 -13.14 -21.06
C THR A 224 -0.48 -12.76 -20.96
N SER A 225 -1.24 -13.40 -20.09
CA SER A 225 -2.68 -13.20 -19.99
C SER A 225 -3.18 -13.20 -18.54
N THR A 226 -4.51 -13.09 -18.37
CA THR A 226 -5.17 -13.35 -17.08
C THR A 226 -5.27 -14.85 -16.75
N GLY A 227 -4.77 -15.71 -17.65
CA GLY A 227 -4.73 -17.15 -17.50
C GLY A 227 -3.85 -17.58 -16.32
N LEU A 228 -4.36 -18.54 -15.54
CA LEU A 228 -3.69 -19.06 -14.37
C LEU A 228 -3.63 -20.58 -14.45
N THR A 229 -2.46 -21.15 -14.15
CA THR A 229 -2.24 -22.61 -14.07
C THR A 229 -1.87 -23.01 -12.66
N ALA A 230 -1.88 -24.31 -12.35
CA ALA A 230 -1.44 -24.80 -11.05
C ALA A 230 0.03 -24.45 -10.81
N TRP A 231 0.34 -23.85 -9.66
CA TRP A 231 1.70 -23.45 -9.32
C TRP A 231 2.52 -24.68 -8.96
N ARG A 232 3.53 -24.94 -9.78
CA ARG A 232 4.59 -25.92 -9.54
C ARG A 232 5.94 -25.20 -9.44
N SER A 233 6.84 -25.73 -8.62
CA SER A 233 8.24 -25.31 -8.64
C SER A 233 8.87 -25.65 -9.99
N PRO A 234 10.05 -25.09 -10.34
CA PRO A 234 10.79 -25.48 -11.54
C PRO A 234 11.03 -26.99 -11.65
N GLY A 235 11.27 -27.68 -10.51
CA GLY A 235 11.39 -29.13 -10.40
C GLY A 235 10.07 -29.90 -10.29
N GLY A 236 8.92 -29.24 -10.50
CA GLY A 236 7.61 -29.88 -10.62
C GLY A 236 6.87 -30.15 -9.31
N ARG A 237 7.42 -29.72 -8.16
CA ARG A 237 6.76 -29.91 -6.85
C ARG A 237 5.52 -29.03 -6.74
N PRO A 238 4.41 -29.52 -6.14
CA PRO A 238 3.24 -28.68 -5.88
C PRO A 238 3.57 -27.55 -4.90
N MET A 239 3.11 -26.35 -5.20
CA MET A 239 3.38 -25.14 -4.42
C MET A 239 2.10 -24.44 -3.99
N ARG A 240 2.12 -23.77 -2.83
CA ARG A 240 0.96 -23.07 -2.28
C ARG A 240 1.34 -22.04 -1.22
N ILE A 241 0.72 -20.87 -1.30
CA ILE A 241 0.63 -19.92 -0.19
C ILE A 241 -0.31 -20.49 0.88
N ALA A 242 0.25 -20.76 2.05
CA ALA A 242 -0.45 -21.29 3.20
C ALA A 242 -1.19 -20.19 3.98
N ALA A 243 -0.63 -18.98 4.01
CA ALA A 243 -1.25 -17.80 4.63
C ALA A 243 -0.62 -16.50 4.11
N ALA A 244 -1.35 -15.41 4.20
CA ALA A 244 -0.82 -14.07 3.97
C ALA A 244 -1.20 -13.10 5.10
N ALA A 245 -0.36 -12.10 5.34
CA ALA A 245 -0.65 -11.03 6.28
C ALA A 245 -0.24 -9.65 5.72
N PRO A 246 -0.86 -9.19 4.61
CA PRO A 246 -0.50 -7.92 4.01
C PRO A 246 -0.80 -6.73 4.92
N VAL A 247 0.14 -5.78 4.99
CA VAL A 247 0.05 -4.54 5.78
C VAL A 247 -0.03 -3.35 4.84
N ILE A 248 -1.01 -2.49 5.07
CA ILE A 248 -1.44 -1.37 4.21
C ILE A 248 -1.41 -1.74 2.71
N PRO A 249 -2.01 -2.86 2.27
CA PRO A 249 -2.12 -3.18 0.86
C PRO A 249 -3.18 -2.30 0.18
N TRP A 250 -3.13 -2.27 -1.14
CA TRP A 250 -4.30 -2.03 -1.97
C TRP A 250 -4.93 -3.37 -2.40
N SER A 251 -6.22 -3.34 -2.68
CA SER A 251 -6.94 -4.40 -3.37
C SER A 251 -7.18 -4.08 -4.84
N ASP A 252 -7.38 -2.79 -5.17
CA ASP A 252 -7.51 -2.27 -6.53
C ASP A 252 -6.64 -1.02 -6.66
N LEU A 253 -5.54 -1.11 -7.40
CA LEU A 253 -4.53 -0.05 -7.45
C LEU A 253 -5.04 1.18 -8.21
N THR A 254 -5.94 0.97 -9.19
CA THR A 254 -6.57 2.06 -9.92
C THR A 254 -7.42 2.90 -8.99
N TYR A 255 -8.31 2.26 -8.23
CA TYR A 255 -9.14 2.97 -7.24
C TYR A 255 -8.29 3.60 -6.12
N ALA A 256 -7.26 2.90 -5.66
CA ALA A 256 -6.40 3.37 -4.59
C ALA A 256 -5.67 4.69 -4.95
N LEU A 257 -5.15 4.80 -6.17
CA LEU A 257 -4.44 5.99 -6.65
C LEU A 257 -5.37 7.06 -7.20
N MET A 258 -6.51 6.65 -7.76
CA MET A 258 -7.51 7.50 -8.39
C MET A 258 -8.93 7.13 -7.91
N PRO A 259 -9.30 7.42 -6.65
CA PRO A 259 -10.64 7.11 -6.15
C PRO A 259 -11.70 7.94 -6.85
N ASN A 260 -12.88 7.35 -7.05
CA ASN A 260 -14.04 8.01 -7.66
C ASN A 260 -15.27 8.06 -6.75
N GLY A 261 -15.18 7.52 -5.53
CA GLY A 261 -16.23 7.55 -4.51
C GLY A 261 -17.38 6.57 -4.72
N ARG A 262 -17.25 5.60 -5.64
CA ARG A 262 -18.31 4.61 -5.94
C ARG A 262 -18.33 3.43 -4.99
N HIS A 263 -17.22 3.15 -4.30
CA HIS A 263 -17.15 2.02 -3.39
C HIS A 263 -17.92 2.30 -2.09
N LEU A 264 -18.71 1.32 -1.66
CA LEU A 264 -19.39 1.32 -0.36
C LEU A 264 -18.90 0.15 0.50
N ASP A 265 -18.53 0.45 1.74
CA ASP A 265 -17.91 -0.47 2.69
C ASP A 265 -18.80 -1.65 3.12
N PHE A 266 -20.10 -1.55 2.87
CA PHE A 266 -21.10 -2.61 3.09
C PHE A 266 -21.51 -3.36 1.82
N GLN A 267 -20.93 -3.02 0.66
CA GLN A 267 -21.24 -3.67 -0.62
C GLN A 267 -20.04 -4.45 -1.18
N ARG A 268 -20.36 -5.40 -2.06
CA ARG A 268 -19.36 -6.04 -2.91
C ARG A 268 -19.13 -5.16 -4.13
N ALA A 269 -17.90 -4.70 -4.31
CA ALA A 269 -17.55 -3.90 -5.47
C ALA A 269 -17.53 -4.72 -6.76
N SER A 270 -17.93 -4.10 -7.87
CA SER A 270 -17.57 -4.58 -9.20
C SER A 270 -16.25 -3.97 -9.66
N ARG A 271 -15.58 -4.61 -10.64
CA ARG A 271 -14.40 -4.00 -11.28
C ARG A 271 -14.76 -2.69 -12.00
N ALA A 272 -15.95 -2.62 -12.60
CA ALA A 272 -16.42 -1.44 -13.32
C ALA A 272 -16.54 -0.21 -12.42
N GLU A 273 -16.87 -0.39 -11.13
CA GLU A 273 -16.94 0.71 -10.17
C GLU A 273 -15.62 1.45 -9.98
N ALA A 274 -14.46 0.79 -10.15
CA ALA A 274 -13.15 1.45 -10.07
C ALA A 274 -12.78 2.22 -11.35
N LEU A 275 -13.42 1.88 -12.48
CA LEU A 275 -13.04 2.35 -13.81
C LEU A 275 -14.04 3.35 -14.41
N SER A 276 -15.26 3.44 -13.88
CA SER A 276 -16.31 4.26 -14.46
C SER A 276 -17.08 5.03 -13.38
N PRO A 277 -16.95 6.37 -13.33
CA PRO A 277 -15.96 7.17 -14.07
C PRO A 277 -14.52 6.91 -13.57
N ILE A 278 -13.51 7.29 -14.35
CA ILE A 278 -12.13 7.35 -13.87
C ILE A 278 -12.05 8.35 -12.72
N GLY A 279 -11.34 8.02 -11.64
CA GLY A 279 -11.32 8.84 -10.44
C GLY A 279 -10.42 10.07 -10.50
N VAL A 280 -10.13 10.62 -9.33
CA VAL A 280 -9.28 11.81 -9.15
C VAL A 280 -7.95 11.36 -8.55
N ALA A 281 -6.84 11.71 -9.20
CA ALA A 281 -5.52 11.33 -8.71
C ALA A 281 -5.23 11.94 -7.33
N LYS A 282 -4.73 11.10 -6.40
CA LYS A 282 -4.09 11.53 -5.15
C LYS A 282 -2.74 12.17 -5.45
N LEU A 283 -2.78 13.40 -5.95
CA LEU A 283 -1.68 14.09 -6.61
C LEU A 283 -0.39 14.11 -5.79
N SER A 284 -0.43 14.47 -4.51
CA SER A 284 0.79 14.55 -3.68
C SER A 284 1.46 13.18 -3.52
N TYR A 285 0.68 12.11 -3.35
CA TYR A 285 1.22 10.74 -3.35
C TYR A 285 1.76 10.30 -4.70
N VAL A 286 0.95 10.42 -5.75
CA VAL A 286 1.33 9.92 -7.08
C VAL A 286 2.62 10.61 -7.54
N SER A 287 2.74 11.91 -7.31
CA SER A 287 3.96 12.68 -7.63
C SER A 287 5.14 12.28 -6.76
N GLY A 288 4.91 12.07 -5.46
CA GLY A 288 5.95 11.66 -4.52
C GLY A 288 6.49 10.26 -4.83
N LEU A 289 5.61 9.28 -5.04
CA LEU A 289 5.95 7.92 -5.39
C LEU A 289 6.71 7.87 -6.73
N TYR A 290 6.24 8.61 -7.73
CA TYR A 290 6.91 8.69 -9.02
C TYR A 290 8.34 9.22 -8.88
N ALA A 291 8.54 10.33 -8.15
CA ALA A 291 9.87 10.88 -7.91
C ALA A 291 10.78 9.93 -7.11
N LEU A 292 10.23 9.25 -6.10
CA LEU A 292 10.98 8.28 -5.29
C LEU A 292 11.42 7.06 -6.12
N GLY A 293 10.56 6.55 -7.01
CA GLY A 293 10.93 5.42 -7.87
C GLY A 293 12.03 5.77 -8.88
N GLN A 294 12.10 7.02 -9.35
CA GLN A 294 13.20 7.48 -10.21
C GLN A 294 14.57 7.45 -9.52
N THR A 295 14.62 7.64 -8.20
CA THR A 295 15.89 7.67 -7.44
C THR A 295 16.28 6.33 -6.84
N THR A 296 15.31 5.42 -6.67
CA THR A 296 15.50 4.12 -5.99
C THR A 296 15.44 2.93 -6.94
N GLY A 297 15.01 3.13 -8.18
CA GLY A 297 14.90 2.06 -9.16
C GLY A 297 15.02 2.53 -10.60
N TYR A 298 14.54 1.67 -11.49
CA TYR A 298 14.62 1.84 -12.93
C TYR A 298 13.26 1.63 -13.56
N TYR A 299 12.71 2.70 -14.13
CA TYR A 299 11.53 2.62 -14.96
C TYR A 299 11.86 2.09 -16.34
N GLN A 300 10.85 1.48 -16.96
CA GLN A 300 10.95 1.08 -18.35
C GLN A 300 11.36 2.29 -19.20
N PRO A 301 12.41 2.22 -20.02
CA PRO A 301 12.67 3.25 -21.01
C PRO A 301 11.44 3.42 -21.90
N SER A 302 10.96 4.66 -22.06
CA SER A 302 9.77 4.93 -22.87
C SER A 302 9.93 4.27 -24.24
N PRO A 303 9.07 3.29 -24.57
CA PRO A 303 9.16 2.60 -25.85
C PRO A 303 8.86 3.60 -26.97
N ALA A 304 9.37 3.35 -28.17
CA ALA A 304 9.06 4.18 -29.34
C ALA A 304 7.54 4.32 -29.49
N ALA A 305 7.05 5.48 -29.97
CA ALA A 305 5.61 5.70 -30.16
C ALA A 305 4.95 4.60 -31.02
N THR A 306 5.72 4.02 -31.96
CA THR A 306 5.36 2.93 -32.86
C THR A 306 5.44 1.53 -32.26
N ALA A 307 5.87 1.38 -31.01
CA ALA A 307 5.99 0.08 -30.37
C ALA A 307 4.61 -0.48 -30.00
N ASP A 308 4.47 -1.80 -30.09
CA ASP A 308 3.25 -2.54 -29.78
C ASP A 308 2.81 -2.32 -28.34
N ASP A 309 1.50 -2.36 -28.07
CA ASP A 309 0.93 -2.08 -26.75
C ASP A 309 1.49 -2.99 -25.64
N ALA A 310 1.86 -4.23 -25.96
CA ALA A 310 2.51 -5.16 -25.03
C ALA A 310 3.86 -4.65 -24.49
N THR A 311 4.51 -3.72 -25.20
CA THR A 311 5.75 -3.08 -24.77
C THR A 311 5.51 -1.78 -23.99
N LYS A 312 4.26 -1.34 -23.81
CA LYS A 312 3.89 -0.12 -23.06
C LYS A 312 3.26 -0.43 -21.70
N GLU A 313 3.27 -1.70 -21.28
CA GLU A 313 2.59 -2.19 -20.08
C GLU A 313 3.28 -1.81 -18.75
N ALA A 314 4.38 -1.05 -18.78
CA ALA A 314 4.99 -0.45 -17.59
C ALA A 314 5.67 0.90 -17.89
N ASP A 315 5.16 1.66 -18.87
CA ASP A 315 5.68 2.99 -19.22
C ASP A 315 5.22 4.06 -18.21
N LEU A 316 5.74 3.95 -16.98
CA LEU A 316 5.35 4.78 -15.85
C LEU A 316 5.61 6.28 -16.09
N ASP A 317 6.61 6.63 -16.90
CA ASP A 317 6.91 8.02 -17.28
C ASP A 317 5.76 8.63 -18.08
N SER A 318 5.31 7.96 -19.15
CA SER A 318 4.18 8.42 -19.96
C SER A 318 2.86 8.39 -19.18
N TRP A 319 2.65 7.37 -18.34
CA TRP A 319 1.44 7.28 -17.52
C TRP A 319 1.37 8.42 -16.52
N TYR A 320 2.45 8.67 -15.78
CA TYR A 320 2.53 9.76 -14.82
C TYR A 320 2.26 11.10 -15.52
N ALA A 321 2.97 11.38 -16.61
CA ALA A 321 2.82 12.63 -17.37
C ALA A 321 1.36 12.86 -17.81
N ARG A 322 0.67 11.81 -18.28
CA ARG A 322 -0.73 11.91 -18.69
C ARG A 322 -1.67 12.10 -17.50
N ILE A 323 -1.48 11.36 -16.41
CA ILE A 323 -2.36 11.46 -15.23
C ILE A 323 -2.25 12.85 -14.60
N VAL A 324 -1.04 13.40 -14.42
CA VAL A 324 -0.88 14.74 -13.82
C VAL A 324 -1.35 15.88 -14.73
N ALA A 325 -1.39 15.67 -16.05
CA ALA A 325 -1.97 16.63 -16.99
C ALA A 325 -3.47 16.90 -16.76
N GLY A 326 -4.19 15.95 -16.15
CA GLY A 326 -5.56 16.15 -15.68
C GLY A 326 -6.68 15.69 -16.60
N ASP A 327 -7.90 15.96 -16.14
CA ASP A 327 -9.14 15.71 -16.85
C ASP A 327 -9.23 16.55 -18.15
N PRO A 328 -10.01 16.11 -19.15
CA PRO A 328 -10.86 14.93 -19.14
C PRO A 328 -10.07 13.62 -19.11
N TYR A 329 -10.46 12.69 -18.24
CA TYR A 329 -9.91 11.33 -18.19
C TYR A 329 -10.85 10.34 -18.90
N ASP A 330 -12.15 10.48 -18.67
CA ASP A 330 -13.17 9.65 -19.30
C ASP A 330 -13.19 9.90 -20.82
N GLY A 331 -13.17 8.84 -21.62
CA GLY A 331 -13.07 8.93 -23.08
C GLY A 331 -11.65 9.15 -23.61
N ASP A 332 -10.64 9.29 -22.75
CA ASP A 332 -9.24 9.26 -23.20
C ASP A 332 -8.75 7.80 -23.30
N PRO A 333 -8.48 7.28 -24.51
CA PRO A 333 -8.10 5.88 -24.70
C PRO A 333 -6.76 5.52 -24.03
N THR A 334 -5.88 6.49 -23.81
CA THR A 334 -4.61 6.26 -23.09
C THR A 334 -4.90 6.04 -21.61
N VAL A 335 -5.73 6.88 -21.00
CA VAL A 335 -6.08 6.77 -19.58
C VAL A 335 -6.90 5.52 -19.32
N GLU A 336 -7.89 5.22 -20.17
CA GLU A 336 -8.70 4.02 -20.07
C GLU A 336 -7.86 2.75 -20.20
N ARG A 337 -6.87 2.72 -21.11
CA ARG A 337 -5.92 1.61 -21.22
C ARG A 337 -5.06 1.46 -19.96
N ILE A 338 -4.52 2.56 -19.41
CA ILE A 338 -3.74 2.53 -18.17
C ILE A 338 -4.58 1.96 -17.03
N ALA A 339 -5.79 2.50 -16.84
CA ALA A 339 -6.70 2.08 -15.79
C ALA A 339 -7.10 0.60 -15.93
N ASP A 340 -7.41 0.16 -17.15
CA ASP A 340 -7.77 -1.22 -17.44
C ASP A 340 -6.60 -2.19 -17.22
N LEU A 341 -5.38 -1.82 -17.61
CA LEU A 341 -4.16 -2.60 -17.37
C LEU A 341 -3.88 -2.73 -15.86
N ILE A 342 -3.81 -1.61 -15.13
CA ILE A 342 -3.57 -1.58 -13.68
C ILE A 342 -4.63 -2.42 -12.94
N SER A 343 -5.90 -2.25 -13.31
CA SER A 343 -6.99 -3.00 -12.71
C SER A 343 -6.92 -4.50 -13.03
N ARG A 344 -6.39 -4.93 -14.19
CA ARG A 344 -6.26 -6.37 -14.51
C ARG A 344 -5.05 -7.04 -13.86
N PHE A 345 -3.90 -6.37 -13.90
CA PHE A 345 -2.61 -7.01 -13.65
C PHE A 345 -1.90 -6.58 -12.39
N HIS A 346 -2.36 -5.51 -11.73
CA HIS A 346 -1.70 -4.94 -10.55
C HIS A 346 -2.66 -4.86 -9.36
N SER A 347 -3.83 -5.50 -9.47
CA SER A 347 -4.92 -5.40 -8.51
C SER A 347 -5.32 -6.79 -8.02
N PRO A 348 -5.01 -7.16 -6.75
CA PRO A 348 -5.39 -8.44 -6.17
C PRO A 348 -6.89 -8.76 -6.28
N TYR A 349 -7.73 -7.73 -6.35
CA TYR A 349 -9.18 -7.87 -6.49
C TYR A 349 -9.58 -8.51 -7.83
N ALA A 350 -8.86 -8.22 -8.90
CA ALA A 350 -9.13 -8.71 -10.25
C ALA A 350 -8.52 -10.08 -10.57
N VAL A 351 -7.59 -10.56 -9.73
CA VAL A 351 -7.07 -11.93 -9.84
C VAL A 351 -8.26 -12.90 -9.81
N ALA A 352 -8.35 -13.73 -10.86
CA ALA A 352 -9.44 -14.67 -11.05
C ALA A 352 -9.59 -15.55 -9.80
N GLN A 353 -10.80 -15.71 -9.27
CA GLN A 353 -11.03 -16.48 -8.05
C GLN A 353 -10.75 -17.97 -8.29
N SER A 354 -10.08 -18.64 -7.36
CA SER A 354 -9.96 -20.10 -7.40
C SER A 354 -11.30 -20.73 -7.00
N GLY A 355 -11.55 -21.98 -7.35
CA GLY A 355 -12.71 -22.73 -6.84
C GLY A 355 -12.72 -22.92 -5.32
N THR A 356 -11.62 -22.61 -4.63
CA THR A 356 -11.45 -22.78 -3.17
C THR A 356 -11.15 -21.47 -2.42
N GLY A 357 -11.32 -20.33 -3.09
CA GLY A 357 -11.00 -19.00 -2.54
C GLY A 357 -9.49 -18.74 -2.37
N PRO A 358 -9.12 -17.55 -1.86
CA PRO A 358 -7.72 -17.21 -1.60
C PRO A 358 -7.12 -18.04 -0.46
N ALA A 359 -5.82 -17.86 -0.18
CA ALA A 359 -5.22 -18.34 1.05
C ALA A 359 -5.88 -17.68 2.29
N PRO A 360 -5.77 -18.25 3.51
CA PRO A 360 -6.05 -17.52 4.74
C PRO A 360 -5.35 -16.15 4.77
N VAL A 361 -6.09 -15.07 5.04
CA VAL A 361 -5.53 -13.69 5.08
C VAL A 361 -5.85 -12.93 6.37
N LEU A 362 -4.84 -12.33 6.99
CA LEU A 362 -4.98 -11.23 7.95
C LEU A 362 -4.66 -9.91 7.24
N ILE A 363 -5.64 -9.05 6.98
CA ILE A 363 -5.40 -7.76 6.30
C ILE A 363 -5.33 -6.65 7.35
N ALA A 364 -4.31 -5.80 7.25
CA ALA A 364 -4.14 -4.68 8.16
C ALA A 364 -4.03 -3.35 7.41
N ASN A 365 -4.90 -2.38 7.70
CA ASN A 365 -4.88 -1.04 7.09
C ASN A 365 -5.03 0.07 8.13
N GLY A 366 -4.66 1.29 7.73
CA GLY A 366 -4.67 2.48 8.57
C GLY A 366 -5.91 3.35 8.41
N TRP A 367 -6.41 3.96 9.49
CA TRP A 367 -7.44 5.01 9.40
C TRP A 367 -6.89 6.31 8.81
N THR A 368 -5.63 6.61 9.13
CA THR A 368 -4.89 7.81 8.75
C THR A 368 -3.94 7.55 7.59
N ASP A 369 -4.04 6.39 6.95
CA ASP A 369 -3.36 6.09 5.69
C ASP A 369 -4.17 6.68 4.54
N ASP A 370 -3.74 7.84 4.06
CA ASP A 370 -4.43 8.55 2.98
C ASP A 370 -4.11 7.95 1.59
N LEU A 371 -3.15 7.00 1.49
CA LEU A 371 -2.81 6.32 0.24
C LEU A 371 -3.65 5.05 0.06
N PHE A 372 -3.62 4.14 1.03
CA PHE A 372 -4.31 2.85 1.03
C PHE A 372 -5.24 2.70 2.25
N PRO A 373 -6.34 3.48 2.28
CA PRO A 373 -7.27 3.50 3.39
C PRO A 373 -7.95 2.15 3.63
N VAL A 374 -8.64 2.03 4.77
CA VAL A 374 -9.29 0.79 5.23
C VAL A 374 -10.26 0.18 4.21
N ASP A 375 -10.86 0.96 3.32
CA ASP A 375 -11.73 0.42 2.28
C ASP A 375 -11.03 -0.52 1.29
N GLU A 376 -9.70 -0.43 1.11
CA GLU A 376 -8.94 -1.41 0.33
C GLU A 376 -9.03 -2.81 0.95
N ALA A 377 -8.88 -2.91 2.28
CA ALA A 377 -9.07 -4.18 2.99
C ALA A 377 -10.51 -4.68 2.88
N LEU A 378 -11.47 -3.77 3.07
CA LEU A 378 -12.90 -4.11 3.09
C LEU A 378 -13.39 -4.57 1.73
N ARG A 379 -12.90 -3.99 0.63
CA ARG A 379 -13.23 -4.43 -0.73
C ARG A 379 -12.86 -5.89 -0.94
N PHE A 380 -11.61 -6.28 -0.63
CA PHE A 380 -11.17 -7.67 -0.74
C PHE A 380 -11.91 -8.59 0.25
N TYR A 381 -12.11 -8.14 1.49
CA TYR A 381 -12.81 -8.86 2.54
C TYR A 381 -14.27 -9.16 2.18
N ASN A 382 -15.05 -8.16 1.77
CA ASN A 382 -16.47 -8.31 1.44
C ASN A 382 -16.67 -9.28 0.27
N ARG A 383 -15.89 -9.16 -0.80
CA ARG A 383 -15.92 -10.11 -1.92
C ARG A 383 -15.60 -11.53 -1.45
N THR A 384 -14.54 -11.68 -0.67
CA THR A 384 -14.07 -13.00 -0.24
C THR A 384 -15.04 -13.65 0.74
N ARG A 385 -15.59 -12.92 1.71
CA ARG A 385 -16.59 -13.43 2.64
C ARG A 385 -17.89 -13.84 1.94
N ALA A 386 -18.30 -13.10 0.91
CA ALA A 386 -19.49 -13.42 0.13
C ALA A 386 -19.28 -14.68 -0.74
N ALA A 387 -18.14 -14.79 -1.43
CA ALA A 387 -17.86 -15.91 -2.34
C ALA A 387 -17.33 -17.17 -1.61
N PHE A 388 -16.58 -16.98 -0.52
CA PHE A 388 -15.87 -18.04 0.21
C PHE A 388 -16.00 -17.85 1.73
N PRO A 389 -17.21 -18.01 2.30
CA PRO A 389 -17.48 -17.72 3.73
C PRO A 389 -16.68 -18.59 4.72
N LYS A 390 -16.06 -19.68 4.26
CA LYS A 390 -15.20 -20.56 5.06
C LYS A 390 -13.72 -20.21 5.01
N THR A 391 -13.31 -19.29 4.13
CA THR A 391 -11.92 -18.83 4.10
C THR A 391 -11.62 -18.08 5.39
N PRO A 392 -10.58 -18.48 6.15
CA PRO A 392 -10.20 -17.76 7.35
C PRO A 392 -9.73 -16.34 7.00
N MET A 393 -10.37 -15.35 7.62
CA MET A 393 -10.02 -13.95 7.44
C MET A 393 -10.06 -13.22 8.78
N ALA A 394 -9.11 -12.31 8.96
CA ALA A 394 -9.10 -11.37 10.08
C ALA A 394 -8.73 -9.97 9.57
N LEU A 395 -9.23 -8.95 10.26
CA LEU A 395 -8.96 -7.54 9.97
C LEU A 395 -8.31 -6.88 11.18
N HIS A 396 -7.32 -6.03 10.93
CA HIS A 396 -6.67 -5.20 11.94
C HIS A 396 -6.54 -3.76 11.46
N PHE A 397 -7.22 -2.84 12.12
CA PHE A 397 -7.23 -1.44 11.75
C PHE A 397 -6.75 -0.59 12.91
N ALA A 398 -5.79 0.30 12.66
CA ALA A 398 -5.25 1.17 13.71
C ALA A 398 -4.66 2.46 13.10
N ASP A 399 -4.04 3.26 13.94
CA ASP A 399 -3.47 4.56 13.57
C ASP A 399 -2.03 4.42 13.06
N PHE A 400 -1.88 3.69 11.94
CA PHE A 400 -0.62 3.45 11.25
C PHE A 400 -0.84 3.52 9.74
N GLY A 401 0.24 3.57 8.96
CA GLY A 401 0.24 3.42 7.52
C GLY A 401 1.24 4.35 6.87
N HIS A 402 1.01 4.65 5.60
CA HIS A 402 1.61 5.84 4.97
C HIS A 402 1.22 7.08 5.77
N ALA A 403 1.86 8.22 5.49
CA ALA A 403 1.36 9.48 6.02
C ALA A 403 -0.16 9.61 5.76
N ARG A 404 -0.97 10.31 6.53
CA ARG A 404 -0.71 10.92 7.84
C ARG A 404 -0.49 9.93 9.00
N GLY A 405 -0.49 8.62 8.74
CA GLY A 405 -0.31 7.54 9.71
C GLY A 405 0.65 7.86 10.86
N GLN A 406 0.17 7.75 12.10
CA GLN A 406 0.98 8.08 13.28
C GLN A 406 1.98 6.99 13.64
N ASN A 407 1.73 5.76 13.21
CA ASN A 407 2.67 4.64 13.32
C ASN A 407 3.13 4.37 14.75
N LYS A 408 2.19 4.49 15.70
CA LYS A 408 2.49 4.34 17.13
C LYS A 408 3.12 2.99 17.41
N ALA A 409 4.16 2.99 18.25
CA ALA A 409 4.92 1.79 18.55
C ALA A 409 4.05 0.68 19.19
N ALA A 410 3.10 1.05 20.05
CA ALA A 410 2.19 0.10 20.68
C ALA A 410 1.27 -0.60 19.67
N ASP A 411 0.70 0.15 18.71
CA ASP A 411 -0.17 -0.36 17.65
C ASP A 411 0.62 -1.28 16.72
N SER A 412 1.83 -0.85 16.31
CA SER A 412 2.75 -1.65 15.50
C SER A 412 3.17 -2.94 16.20
N ALA A 413 3.44 -2.90 17.50
CA ALA A 413 3.79 -4.09 18.29
C ALA A 413 2.61 -5.06 18.42
N LEU A 414 1.38 -4.56 18.56
CA LEU A 414 0.18 -5.40 18.55
C LEU A 414 -0.01 -6.08 17.20
N LEU A 415 0.10 -5.33 16.09
CA LEU A 415 0.02 -5.88 14.74
C LEU A 415 1.07 -6.97 14.54
N ARG A 416 2.33 -6.71 14.90
CA ARG A 416 3.44 -7.68 14.80
C ARG A 416 3.13 -9.00 15.50
N ARG A 417 2.63 -8.95 16.74
CA ARG A 417 2.23 -10.16 17.49
C ARG A 417 1.11 -10.93 16.78
N ARG A 418 0.12 -10.21 16.22
CA ARG A 418 -1.00 -10.82 15.49
C ARG A 418 -0.57 -11.48 14.19
N ILE A 419 0.31 -10.84 13.42
CA ILE A 419 0.91 -11.43 12.20
C ILE A 419 1.70 -12.68 12.58
N GLY A 420 2.51 -12.61 13.64
CA GLY A 420 3.25 -13.77 14.15
C GLY A 420 2.33 -14.96 14.44
N ALA A 421 1.26 -14.75 15.21
CA ALA A 421 0.29 -15.81 15.55
C ALA A 421 -0.45 -16.35 14.31
N TRP A 422 -0.73 -15.49 13.33
CA TRP A 422 -1.32 -15.90 12.05
C TRP A 422 -0.41 -16.85 11.26
N MET A 423 0.89 -16.51 11.16
CA MET A 423 1.87 -17.36 10.50
C MET A 423 2.03 -18.70 11.24
N ASP A 424 2.09 -18.70 12.57
CA ASP A 424 2.20 -19.94 13.34
C ASP A 424 0.99 -20.86 13.11
N ARG A 425 -0.22 -20.30 13.13
CA ARG A 425 -1.43 -21.09 12.89
C ARG A 425 -1.47 -21.71 11.51
N TYR A 426 -1.26 -20.92 10.46
CA TYR A 426 -1.60 -21.34 9.09
C TYR A 426 -0.39 -21.78 8.26
N VAL A 427 0.81 -21.30 8.56
CA VAL A 427 2.04 -21.65 7.82
C VAL A 427 2.77 -22.80 8.49
N LYS A 428 3.02 -22.72 9.81
CA LYS A 428 3.56 -23.86 10.57
C LYS A 428 2.53 -24.97 10.77
N GLY A 429 1.25 -24.63 10.84
CA GLY A 429 0.19 -25.56 11.19
C GLY A 429 0.05 -25.80 12.70
N ASP A 430 0.55 -24.88 13.53
CA ASP A 430 0.42 -24.94 14.98
C ASP A 430 -1.05 -24.75 15.36
N ARG A 431 -1.66 -25.79 15.93
CA ARG A 431 -3.08 -25.74 16.27
C ARG A 431 -3.38 -24.97 17.55
N ASP A 432 -2.37 -24.73 18.38
CA ASP A 432 -2.51 -24.07 19.67
C ASP A 432 -2.22 -22.56 19.55
N ALA A 433 -1.64 -22.12 18.43
CA ALA A 433 -1.47 -20.71 18.11
C ALA A 433 -2.83 -19.98 18.06
N ALA A 434 -2.99 -18.98 18.93
CA ALA A 434 -4.17 -18.14 19.04
C ALA A 434 -4.27 -17.15 17.86
N ALA A 435 -4.68 -17.67 16.70
CA ALA A 435 -4.80 -16.85 15.50
C ALA A 435 -5.87 -15.76 15.65
N PRO A 436 -5.57 -14.53 15.20
CA PRO A 436 -6.56 -13.47 15.05
C PRO A 436 -7.85 -13.92 14.36
N ALA A 437 -8.99 -13.38 14.79
CA ALA A 437 -10.28 -13.57 14.14
C ALA A 437 -11.10 -12.28 14.18
N GLY A 438 -12.09 -12.18 13.27
CA GLY A 438 -12.98 -11.02 13.19
C GLY A 438 -12.22 -9.73 12.88
N VAL A 439 -12.68 -8.64 13.50
CA VAL A 439 -12.13 -7.29 13.33
C VAL A 439 -11.55 -6.82 14.66
N THR A 440 -10.38 -6.20 14.61
CA THR A 440 -9.79 -5.48 15.73
C THR A 440 -9.45 -4.07 15.28
N ALA A 441 -9.90 -3.08 16.04
CA ALA A 441 -9.74 -1.66 15.73
C ALA A 441 -9.11 -0.89 16.91
N LEU A 442 -8.16 -0.02 16.64
CA LEU A 442 -7.66 0.99 17.59
C LEU A 442 -7.87 2.38 16.99
N THR A 443 -8.36 3.35 17.74
CA THR A 443 -8.71 4.67 17.17
C THR A 443 -7.50 5.56 16.99
N GLN A 444 -7.55 6.45 16.01
CA GLN A 444 -6.71 7.64 16.00
C GLN A 444 -6.96 8.46 17.27
N THR A 445 -5.90 9.02 17.84
CA THR A 445 -5.98 9.97 18.96
C THR A 445 -4.93 11.06 18.81
N CYS A 446 -5.24 12.24 19.34
CA CYS A 446 -4.31 13.38 19.41
C CYS A 446 -4.22 13.91 20.85
N PRO A 447 -3.05 14.42 21.29
CA PRO A 447 -1.78 14.55 20.55
C PRO A 447 -1.16 13.18 20.19
N ALA A 448 -0.18 13.16 19.29
CA ALA A 448 0.36 11.91 18.74
C ALA A 448 0.97 10.95 19.77
N THR A 449 1.38 11.50 20.91
CA THR A 449 1.90 10.76 22.07
C THR A 449 0.81 10.07 22.89
N ALA A 450 -0.46 10.44 22.71
CA ALA A 450 -1.57 9.80 23.39
C ALA A 450 -1.76 8.37 22.86
N PRO A 451 -2.04 7.40 23.75
CA PRO A 451 -2.34 6.04 23.31
C PRO A 451 -3.60 6.03 22.44
N SER A 452 -3.64 5.12 21.46
CA SER A 452 -4.84 4.85 20.67
C SER A 452 -5.95 4.28 21.58
N GLY A 453 -7.21 4.62 21.30
CA GLY A 453 -8.36 4.05 22.01
C GLY A 453 -8.63 2.61 21.57
N GLY A 454 -9.26 1.80 22.43
CA GLY A 454 -9.54 0.38 22.16
C GLY A 454 -8.60 -0.58 22.92
N PRO A 455 -8.34 -1.81 22.42
CA PRO A 455 -8.82 -2.35 21.16
C PRO A 455 -10.32 -2.66 21.17
N PHE A 456 -11.04 -2.19 20.14
CA PHE A 456 -12.41 -2.60 19.85
C PHE A 456 -12.38 -3.89 19.05
N THR A 457 -13.23 -4.85 19.41
CA THR A 457 -13.31 -6.14 18.71
C THR A 457 -14.75 -6.48 18.35
N ALA A 458 -14.91 -7.14 17.20
CA ALA A 458 -16.20 -7.60 16.69
C ALA A 458 -16.00 -8.80 15.75
N PRO A 459 -16.99 -9.70 15.62
CA PRO A 459 -16.91 -10.83 14.69
C PRO A 459 -16.92 -10.41 13.21
N THR A 460 -17.51 -9.26 12.89
CA THR A 460 -17.64 -8.72 11.53
C THR A 460 -17.43 -7.21 11.53
N TRP A 461 -17.20 -6.64 10.34
CA TRP A 461 -17.10 -5.19 10.13
C TRP A 461 -18.35 -4.45 10.64
N ALA A 462 -19.55 -4.89 10.20
CA ALA A 462 -20.81 -4.30 10.61
C ALA A 462 -21.05 -4.34 12.14
N ALA A 463 -20.59 -5.40 12.82
CA ALA A 463 -20.74 -5.54 14.27
C ALA A 463 -19.75 -4.65 15.08
N LEU A 464 -18.80 -3.99 14.40
CA LEU A 464 -17.87 -3.08 15.06
C LEU A 464 -18.57 -1.78 15.51
N HIS A 465 -19.55 -1.33 14.73
CA HIS A 465 -20.29 -0.06 14.89
C HIS A 465 -21.81 -0.29 14.99
N PRO A 466 -22.34 -0.83 16.09
CA PRO A 466 -23.76 -1.17 16.20
C PRO A 466 -24.71 0.04 16.23
N GLY A 467 -24.21 1.27 16.37
CA GLY A 467 -25.03 2.48 16.38
C GLY A 467 -24.72 3.46 15.25
N THR A 468 -25.52 4.52 15.18
CA THR A 468 -25.39 5.55 14.13
C THR A 468 -25.77 6.92 14.69
N VAL A 469 -24.90 7.90 14.50
CA VAL A 469 -25.24 9.32 14.67
C VAL A 469 -25.73 9.85 13.32
N ARG A 470 -26.89 10.50 13.31
CA ARG A 470 -27.54 10.97 12.08
C ARG A 470 -27.64 12.49 12.03
N PHE A 471 -27.49 13.04 10.84
CA PHE A 471 -27.72 14.45 10.56
C PHE A 471 -28.41 14.60 9.20
N ALA A 472 -29.25 15.62 9.06
CA ALA A 472 -29.90 15.92 7.79
C ALA A 472 -29.99 17.43 7.56
N SER A 473 -29.87 17.82 6.29
CA SER A 473 -30.09 19.19 5.83
C SER A 473 -30.83 19.17 4.50
N ALA A 474 -32.00 19.82 4.45
CA ALA A 474 -32.81 19.91 3.24
C ALA A 474 -32.31 21.01 2.29
N ALA A 475 -31.73 22.08 2.83
CA ALA A 475 -31.40 23.28 2.09
C ALA A 475 -30.35 23.00 1.00
N PRO A 476 -30.55 23.48 -0.24
CA PRO A 476 -29.56 23.36 -1.29
C PRO A 476 -28.33 24.23 -0.98
N VAL A 477 -27.14 23.67 -1.14
CA VAL A 477 -25.87 24.39 -1.06
C VAL A 477 -25.05 24.06 -2.30
N THR A 478 -24.48 25.08 -2.94
CA THR A 478 -23.70 24.90 -4.17
C THR A 478 -22.22 24.93 -3.87
N VAL A 479 -21.54 23.84 -4.22
CA VAL A 479 -20.08 23.73 -4.23
C VAL A 479 -19.55 24.20 -5.60
N VAL A 480 -18.53 25.04 -5.59
CA VAL A 480 -17.85 25.53 -6.81
C VAL A 480 -16.52 24.82 -6.97
N GLY A 481 -16.13 24.42 -8.18
CA GLY A 481 -14.96 23.54 -8.37
C GLY A 481 -13.61 24.06 -7.90
N GLY A 482 -13.39 25.37 -7.91
CA GLY A 482 -12.19 25.99 -7.35
C GLY A 482 -12.29 26.29 -5.83
N ALA A 483 -13.42 25.99 -5.20
CA ALA A 483 -13.66 26.32 -3.81
C ALA A 483 -13.02 25.30 -2.84
N GLY A 484 -12.68 25.82 -1.67
CA GLY A 484 -11.89 25.17 -0.63
C GLY A 484 -10.99 26.21 0.01
N ASP A 485 -10.42 25.87 1.15
CA ASP A 485 -9.41 26.72 1.80
C ASP A 485 -8.01 26.13 1.58
N PRO A 486 -7.13 26.80 0.81
CA PRO A 486 -5.78 26.32 0.58
C PRO A 486 -4.96 26.14 1.86
N GLU A 487 -5.22 26.93 2.91
CA GLU A 487 -4.45 26.84 4.15
C GLU A 487 -4.75 25.55 4.92
N SER A 488 -6.03 25.26 5.18
CA SER A 488 -6.45 23.97 5.77
C SER A 488 -6.04 22.79 4.89
N SER A 489 -6.17 22.91 3.57
CA SER A 489 -5.78 21.86 2.62
C SER A 489 -4.29 21.55 2.69
N GLN A 490 -3.44 22.57 2.78
CA GLN A 490 -2.00 22.39 2.99
C GLN A 490 -1.70 21.75 4.35
N LYS A 491 -2.37 22.19 5.43
CA LYS A 491 -2.16 21.61 6.77
C LYS A 491 -2.53 20.13 6.83
N PHE A 492 -3.57 19.74 6.11
CA PHE A 492 -4.06 18.37 6.04
C PHE A 492 -3.44 17.53 4.92
N ASP A 493 -2.56 18.09 4.09
CA ASP A 493 -1.88 17.30 3.06
C ASP A 493 -0.99 16.23 3.72
N PRO A 494 -1.03 14.98 3.23
CA PRO A 494 -0.26 13.92 3.85
C PRO A 494 1.26 14.02 3.65
N ILE A 495 1.74 14.68 2.59
CA ILE A 495 3.17 14.69 2.24
C ILE A 495 3.87 15.95 2.77
N ALA A 496 3.22 17.10 2.65
CA ALA A 496 3.76 18.42 2.98
C ALA A 496 2.98 19.12 4.11
N GLY A 497 2.03 18.44 4.75
CA GLY A 497 1.24 18.96 5.87
C GLY A 497 1.75 18.54 7.25
N GLY A 498 0.91 18.73 8.28
CA GLY A 498 1.31 18.64 9.69
C GLY A 498 1.14 17.27 10.37
N GLY A 499 0.98 16.18 9.62
CA GLY A 499 0.72 14.85 10.21
C GLY A 499 -0.72 14.67 10.73
N ALA A 500 -1.06 13.48 11.28
CA ALA A 500 -2.42 13.12 11.74
C ALA A 500 -3.08 14.08 12.74
N CYS A 501 -2.29 14.81 13.51
CA CYS A 501 -2.77 15.73 14.54
C CYS A 501 -2.65 17.20 14.13
N ALA A 502 -2.40 17.47 12.85
CA ALA A 502 -2.49 18.83 12.32
C ALA A 502 -3.87 19.42 12.62
N GLN A 503 -3.87 20.68 13.04
CA GLN A 503 -5.07 21.48 13.31
C GLN A 503 -5.17 22.61 12.29
N ALA A 504 -6.37 22.84 11.76
CA ALA A 504 -6.70 23.98 10.92
C ALA A 504 -7.69 24.92 11.63
N ASP A 505 -7.90 26.10 11.06
CA ASP A 505 -8.95 27.04 11.50
C ASP A 505 -10.33 26.51 11.06
N THR A 506 -11.39 26.85 11.79
CA THR A 506 -12.73 26.30 11.57
C THR A 506 -13.57 27.06 10.54
N THR A 507 -13.02 28.13 9.96
CA THR A 507 -13.67 29.00 8.98
C THR A 507 -14.22 28.20 7.80
N ASP A 508 -15.46 28.50 7.40
CA ASP A 508 -16.05 27.91 6.21
C ASP A 508 -15.53 28.62 4.96
N GLY A 509 -14.89 27.86 4.07
CA GLY A 509 -14.41 28.39 2.79
C GLY A 509 -15.58 28.84 1.90
N PRO A 510 -15.47 29.99 1.19
CA PRO A 510 -16.50 30.43 0.26
C PRO A 510 -16.69 29.41 -0.87
N GLY A 511 -17.94 29.17 -1.29
CA GLY A 511 -18.27 28.21 -2.35
C GLY A 511 -18.12 26.74 -1.95
N THR A 512 -18.03 26.45 -0.65
CA THR A 512 -18.04 25.09 -0.09
C THR A 512 -19.38 24.80 0.60
N ALA A 513 -19.65 23.53 0.90
CA ALA A 513 -20.78 23.15 1.75
C ALA A 513 -20.29 22.56 3.07
N SER A 514 -20.50 23.30 4.16
CA SER A 514 -20.14 22.90 5.53
C SER A 514 -21.39 22.55 6.33
N TYR A 515 -21.42 21.35 6.91
CA TYR A 515 -22.51 20.84 7.74
C TYR A 515 -21.98 20.50 9.14
N ARG A 516 -22.36 21.30 10.14
CA ARG A 516 -22.01 21.06 11.55
C ARG A 516 -23.11 20.25 12.23
N LEU A 517 -22.73 19.13 12.83
CA LEU A 517 -23.61 18.30 13.62
C LEU A 517 -23.79 18.92 15.01
N PRO A 518 -24.83 18.52 15.77
CA PRO A 518 -24.88 18.86 17.19
C PRO A 518 -23.61 18.44 17.91
N ALA A 519 -23.13 19.29 18.84
CA ALA A 519 -22.01 18.95 19.68
C ALA A 519 -22.28 17.61 20.40
N ALA A 520 -21.27 16.75 20.47
CA ALA A 520 -21.36 15.51 21.21
C ALA A 520 -21.65 15.82 22.69
N THR A 521 -22.51 15.03 23.32
CA THR A 521 -22.96 15.24 24.71
C THR A 521 -22.66 14.03 25.58
N GLY A 522 -22.81 14.19 26.91
CA GLY A 522 -22.61 13.11 27.87
C GLY A 522 -21.19 12.57 27.84
N ARG A 523 -21.02 11.28 27.52
CA ARG A 523 -19.69 10.67 27.37
C ARG A 523 -19.07 10.89 25.99
N GLY A 524 -19.80 11.43 25.02
CA GLY A 524 -19.40 11.43 23.61
C GLY A 524 -19.59 10.08 22.92
N TYR A 525 -19.10 9.94 21.70
CA TYR A 525 -19.21 8.71 20.89
C TYR A 525 -17.98 8.48 20.00
N THR A 526 -17.74 7.21 19.67
CA THR A 526 -16.59 6.78 18.86
C THR A 526 -17.06 6.41 17.46
N LEU A 527 -16.66 7.20 16.45
CA LEU A 527 -16.75 6.81 15.04
C LEU A 527 -15.86 5.58 14.82
N LEU A 528 -16.37 4.54 14.16
CA LEU A 528 -15.64 3.33 13.75
C LEU A 528 -16.15 2.82 12.41
N GLY A 529 -15.93 3.54 11.32
CA GLY A 529 -16.37 3.13 10.00
C GLY A 529 -16.45 4.28 8.99
N SER A 530 -17.08 4.04 7.84
CA SER A 530 -17.25 5.05 6.79
C SER A 530 -18.43 5.99 7.07
N PRO A 531 -18.17 7.30 7.25
CA PRO A 531 -19.23 8.30 7.18
C PRO A 531 -19.98 8.19 5.84
N THR A 532 -21.29 7.97 5.91
CA THR A 532 -22.13 7.70 4.74
C THR A 532 -23.01 8.91 4.45
N ILE A 533 -22.97 9.38 3.21
CA ILE A 533 -23.74 10.52 2.73
C ILE A 533 -24.73 10.03 1.70
N THR A 534 -25.99 10.47 1.82
CA THR A 534 -27.00 10.34 0.77
C THR A 534 -27.56 11.72 0.47
N ALA A 535 -27.47 12.16 -0.78
CA ALA A 535 -27.94 13.49 -1.19
C ALA A 535 -28.43 13.48 -2.64
N HIS A 536 -29.19 14.51 -3.03
CA HIS A 536 -29.45 14.82 -4.43
C HIS A 536 -28.37 15.78 -4.92
N LEU A 537 -27.70 15.43 -6.01
CA LEU A 537 -26.66 16.25 -6.63
C LEU A 537 -27.16 16.75 -7.99
N ALA A 538 -27.14 18.08 -8.17
CA ALA A 538 -27.26 18.69 -9.49
C ALA A 538 -25.86 19.11 -9.96
N VAL A 539 -25.40 18.57 -11.08
CA VAL A 539 -24.01 18.70 -11.55
C VAL A 539 -23.96 19.50 -12.85
N GLN A 540 -23.17 20.56 -12.88
CA GLN A 540 -22.93 21.36 -14.08
C GLN A 540 -21.43 21.47 -14.36
N GLY A 541 -21.06 21.43 -15.65
CA GLY A 541 -19.67 21.46 -16.09
C GLY A 541 -19.07 20.08 -16.33
N VAL A 542 -17.80 20.06 -16.73
CA VAL A 542 -17.02 18.83 -17.02
C VAL A 542 -15.94 18.64 -15.97
N GLY A 543 -15.47 17.40 -15.78
CA GLY A 543 -14.42 17.12 -14.79
C GLY A 543 -14.87 17.28 -13.35
N SER A 544 -16.19 17.30 -13.09
CA SER A 544 -16.73 17.53 -11.76
C SER A 544 -16.20 16.52 -10.74
N GLN A 545 -15.91 17.03 -9.54
CA GLN A 545 -15.45 16.26 -8.41
C GLN A 545 -15.95 16.92 -7.11
N LEU A 546 -16.06 16.13 -6.05
CA LEU A 546 -16.23 16.63 -4.69
C LEU A 546 -15.13 16.02 -3.83
N ALA A 547 -14.29 16.87 -3.27
CA ALA A 547 -13.45 16.47 -2.15
C ALA A 547 -14.27 16.57 -0.86
N MET A 548 -14.09 15.61 0.04
CA MET A 548 -14.90 15.46 1.23
C MET A 548 -14.00 15.33 2.45
N ARG A 549 -14.36 16.00 3.54
CA ARG A 549 -13.67 15.89 4.82
C ARG A 549 -14.67 15.78 5.95
N LEU A 550 -14.40 14.88 6.88
CA LEU A 550 -15.00 14.90 8.21
C LEU A 550 -13.92 15.40 9.17
N VAL A 551 -14.19 16.50 9.84
CA VAL A 551 -13.30 17.11 10.82
C VAL A 551 -13.97 17.15 12.18
N ASP A 552 -13.15 17.10 13.23
CA ASP A 552 -13.56 17.32 14.61
C ASP A 552 -13.22 18.74 15.05
N VAL A 553 -14.25 19.56 15.27
CA VAL A 553 -14.12 20.93 15.76
C VAL A 553 -14.04 20.92 17.29
N ALA A 554 -12.98 21.52 17.82
CA ALA A 554 -12.75 21.64 19.26
C ALA A 554 -13.86 22.46 19.96
N PRO A 555 -14.10 22.27 21.27
CA PRO A 555 -15.18 22.94 21.99
C PRO A 555 -15.09 24.47 22.02
N ASP A 556 -13.90 25.03 21.83
CA ASP A 556 -13.68 26.48 21.72
C ASP A 556 -14.05 27.06 20.34
N GLY A 557 -14.34 26.18 19.36
CA GLY A 557 -14.67 26.54 17.99
C GLY A 557 -13.50 27.10 17.18
N ARG A 558 -12.26 27.03 17.66
CA ARG A 558 -11.10 27.68 17.01
C ARG A 558 -10.31 26.76 16.10
N THR A 559 -10.27 25.47 16.44
CA THR A 559 -9.47 24.50 15.69
C THR A 559 -10.29 23.30 15.27
N GLU A 560 -9.92 22.72 14.13
CA GLU A 560 -10.45 21.47 13.63
C GLU A 560 -9.35 20.48 13.27
N THR A 561 -9.61 19.19 13.47
CA THR A 561 -8.69 18.09 13.16
C THR A 561 -9.34 17.15 12.15
N LEU A 562 -8.63 16.80 11.08
CA LEU A 562 -9.13 15.86 10.08
C LEU A 562 -9.24 14.42 10.63
N ILE A 563 -10.42 13.83 10.45
CA ILE A 563 -10.78 12.50 10.94
C ILE A 563 -10.91 11.49 9.80
N ALA A 564 -11.57 11.90 8.72
CA ALA A 564 -11.73 11.10 7.52
C ALA A 564 -11.79 12.01 6.30
N ARG A 565 -11.41 11.50 5.14
CA ARG A 565 -11.51 12.19 3.85
C ARG A 565 -11.96 11.25 2.76
N GLY A 566 -12.32 11.80 1.61
CA GLY A 566 -12.65 11.03 0.41
C GLY A 566 -12.81 11.93 -0.81
N VAL A 567 -12.92 11.32 -1.97
CA VAL A 567 -13.21 12.02 -3.23
C VAL A 567 -14.32 11.31 -3.98
N LEU A 568 -15.24 12.07 -4.54
CA LEU A 568 -16.35 11.60 -5.37
C LEU A 568 -16.25 12.23 -6.77
N ARG A 569 -16.44 11.41 -7.81
CA ARG A 569 -16.82 11.89 -9.15
C ARG A 569 -18.36 11.85 -9.24
N PRO A 570 -19.05 12.98 -9.04
CA PRO A 570 -20.51 13.02 -8.87
C PRO A 570 -21.22 12.75 -10.20
N ALA A 571 -22.44 12.25 -10.09
CA ALA A 571 -23.39 12.12 -11.19
C ALA A 571 -24.71 12.79 -10.82
N GLU A 572 -25.47 13.21 -11.82
CA GLU A 572 -26.78 13.83 -11.64
C GLU A 572 -27.75 12.91 -10.88
N GLY A 573 -28.50 13.51 -9.95
CA GLY A 573 -29.57 12.84 -9.21
C GLY A 573 -29.17 12.38 -7.82
N ARG A 574 -29.93 11.44 -7.27
CA ARG A 574 -29.73 10.95 -5.90
C ARG A 574 -28.59 9.94 -5.83
N GLN A 575 -27.60 10.21 -4.99
CA GLN A 575 -26.43 9.34 -4.79
C GLN A 575 -26.22 9.01 -3.31
N THR A 576 -25.70 7.81 -3.05
CA THR A 576 -25.10 7.41 -1.77
C THR A 576 -23.61 7.20 -1.99
N PHE A 577 -22.79 7.82 -1.15
CA PHE A 577 -21.33 7.77 -1.22
C PHE A 577 -20.73 7.88 0.18
N GLN A 578 -19.45 7.55 0.31
CA GLN A 578 -18.78 7.45 1.60
C GLN A 578 -17.44 8.19 1.61
N LEU A 579 -17.05 8.66 2.79
CA LEU A 579 -15.65 8.96 3.07
C LEU A 579 -14.92 7.63 3.36
N HIS A 580 -13.60 7.65 3.23
CA HIS A 580 -12.76 6.55 3.68
C HIS A 580 -13.06 6.26 5.18
N PRO A 581 -13.04 4.99 5.62
CA PRO A 581 -13.37 4.65 7.01
C PRO A 581 -12.43 5.36 7.99
N GLY A 582 -13.01 5.96 9.05
CA GLY A 582 -12.27 6.62 10.12
C GLY A 582 -12.54 6.00 11.49
N ALA A 583 -11.64 6.25 12.45
CA ALA A 583 -11.80 5.81 13.84
C ALA A 583 -11.38 6.90 14.82
N TRP A 584 -12.35 7.57 15.46
CA TRP A 584 -12.11 8.75 16.30
C TRP A 584 -13.17 8.91 17.40
N ARG A 585 -12.75 9.44 18.55
CA ARG A 585 -13.65 9.77 19.66
C ARG A 585 -14.04 11.24 19.62
N PHE A 586 -15.31 11.52 19.34
CA PHE A 586 -15.90 12.85 19.56
C PHE A 586 -16.25 12.98 21.05
N ALA A 587 -15.42 13.71 21.80
CA ALA A 587 -15.65 13.98 23.22
C ALA A 587 -16.79 15.00 23.43
N ALA A 588 -17.32 15.11 24.66
CA ALA A 588 -18.38 16.07 24.93
C ALA A 588 -17.94 17.51 24.59
N GLY A 589 -18.82 18.28 23.94
CA GLY A 589 -18.55 19.64 23.48
C GLY A 589 -17.89 19.73 22.09
N HIS A 590 -17.32 18.64 21.59
CA HIS A 590 -16.77 18.60 20.23
C HIS A 590 -17.87 18.51 19.17
N VAL A 591 -17.63 19.09 18.00
CA VAL A 591 -18.60 19.16 16.89
C VAL A 591 -18.03 18.46 15.65
N PRO A 592 -18.62 17.34 15.20
CA PRO A 592 -18.32 16.83 13.87
C PRO A 592 -18.79 17.82 12.81
N LYS A 593 -17.92 18.12 11.85
CA LYS A 593 -18.20 18.97 10.70
C LYS A 593 -17.89 18.20 9.42
N LEU A 594 -18.89 18.04 8.56
CA LEU A 594 -18.71 17.53 7.20
C LEU A 594 -18.48 18.71 6.26
N GLU A 595 -17.43 18.63 5.46
CA GLU A 595 -17.12 19.59 4.40
C GLU A 595 -17.20 18.91 3.04
N LEU A 596 -17.90 19.54 2.09
CA LEU A 596 -17.86 19.22 0.67
C LEU A 596 -17.22 20.39 -0.08
N LEU A 597 -16.09 20.10 -0.72
CA LEU A 597 -15.16 21.06 -1.33
C LEU A 597 -15.05 20.79 -2.83
N GLY A 598 -14.75 21.82 -3.62
CA GLY A 598 -14.42 21.64 -5.04
C GLY A 598 -13.04 21.02 -5.25
N GLN A 599 -12.11 21.27 -4.32
CA GLN A 599 -10.74 20.75 -4.33
C GLN A 599 -10.16 20.55 -2.93
N ASP A 600 -9.23 19.59 -2.81
CA ASP A 600 -8.39 19.33 -1.63
C ASP A 600 -6.93 19.26 -2.09
N ALA A 601 -6.44 20.34 -2.73
CA ALA A 601 -5.06 20.42 -3.18
C ALA A 601 -4.12 20.82 -2.03
N PRO A 602 -2.91 20.25 -1.92
CA PRO A 602 -2.24 19.40 -2.92
C PRO A 602 -2.54 17.89 -2.83
N TYR A 603 -3.37 17.42 -1.89
CA TYR A 603 -3.68 16.00 -1.74
C TYR A 603 -4.32 15.37 -3.00
N ALA A 604 -5.43 15.94 -3.46
CA ALA A 604 -6.15 15.51 -4.65
C ALA A 604 -5.92 16.50 -5.79
N ARG A 605 -5.84 15.98 -7.02
CA ARG A 605 -5.69 16.83 -8.20
C ARG A 605 -6.93 17.73 -8.37
N PRO A 606 -6.78 19.06 -8.53
CA PRO A 606 -7.89 19.92 -8.95
C PRO A 606 -8.43 19.53 -10.33
N SER A 607 -9.70 19.80 -10.59
CA SER A 607 -10.26 19.75 -11.95
C SER A 607 -9.64 20.81 -12.85
N ASN A 608 -9.39 20.49 -14.12
CA ASN A 608 -9.04 21.45 -15.17
C ASN A 608 -10.26 22.28 -15.59
N GLY A 609 -11.45 21.68 -15.56
CA GLY A 609 -12.71 22.32 -15.91
C GLY A 609 -13.35 23.08 -14.75
N ALA A 610 -14.12 24.11 -15.08
CA ALA A 610 -15.03 24.75 -14.13
C ALA A 610 -16.30 23.90 -13.99
N PHE A 611 -16.77 23.75 -12.75
CA PHE A 611 -17.99 23.00 -12.45
C PHE A 611 -18.68 23.56 -11.20
N THR A 612 -19.95 23.21 -11.05
CA THR A 612 -20.71 23.39 -9.82
C THR A 612 -21.43 22.09 -9.46
N VAL A 613 -21.60 21.85 -8.16
CA VAL A 613 -22.42 20.76 -7.64
C VAL A 613 -23.36 21.31 -6.58
N THR A 614 -24.66 21.35 -6.87
CA THR A 614 -25.65 21.71 -5.86
C THR A 614 -26.08 20.47 -5.11
N VAL A 615 -25.83 20.47 -3.80
CA VAL A 615 -26.15 19.39 -2.87
C VAL A 615 -27.43 19.75 -2.13
N SER A 616 -28.45 18.91 -2.19
CA SER A 616 -29.70 19.10 -1.45
C SER A 616 -30.22 17.80 -0.85
N GLY A 617 -31.09 17.91 0.15
CA GLY A 617 -31.66 16.73 0.84
C GLY A 617 -30.58 15.81 1.44
N LEU A 618 -29.49 16.40 1.93
CA LEU A 618 -28.35 15.67 2.49
C LEU A 618 -28.76 14.92 3.75
N LYS A 619 -28.38 13.66 3.82
CA LYS A 619 -28.41 12.80 5.00
C LYS A 619 -26.99 12.30 5.25
N LEU A 620 -26.49 12.50 6.45
CA LEU A 620 -25.20 11.99 6.91
C LEU A 620 -25.44 10.98 8.04
N GLU A 621 -24.77 9.84 7.93
CA GLU A 621 -24.76 8.78 8.93
C GLU A 621 -23.31 8.48 9.34
N LEU A 622 -23.02 8.65 10.63
CA LEU A 622 -21.72 8.31 11.23
C LEU A 622 -21.85 6.95 11.95
N PRO A 623 -21.18 5.88 11.48
CA PRO A 623 -21.19 4.59 12.17
C PRO A 623 -20.40 4.66 13.48
N VAL A 624 -21.06 4.40 14.60
CA VAL A 624 -20.47 4.55 15.94
C VAL A 624 -20.51 3.28 16.77
N ARG A 625 -19.56 3.16 17.71
CA ARG A 625 -19.48 2.01 18.62
C ARG A 625 -20.67 1.95 19.58
N GLU A 626 -21.10 3.11 20.04
CA GLU A 626 -22.18 3.27 21.02
C GLU A 626 -23.54 2.99 20.37
N VAL A 627 -24.39 2.27 21.08
CA VAL A 627 -25.81 2.13 20.71
C VAL A 627 -26.57 3.28 21.37
N SER A 628 -27.50 3.91 20.65
CA SER A 628 -28.39 4.92 21.23
C SER A 628 -29.08 4.34 22.48
N PRO A 629 -29.20 5.09 23.59
CA PRO A 629 -29.90 4.64 24.80
C PRO A 629 -31.41 4.32 24.64
N THR A 630 -31.95 4.40 23.43
CA THR A 630 -33.36 4.18 23.11
C THR A 630 -33.47 3.24 21.93
N GLY A 631 -33.54 1.95 22.23
CA GLY A 631 -34.22 0.95 21.40
C GLY A 631 -35.64 0.80 21.92
#